data_AF-A0A847VNC6-F1
#
_entry.id   AF-A0A847VNC6-F1
#
_cell.length_a   1.000
_cell.length_b   1.000
_cell.length_c   1.000
_cell.angle_alpha   90.00
_cell.angle_beta   90.00
_cell.angle_gamma   90.00
#
_symmetry.space_group_name_H-M   'P 1'
#
loop_
_entity.id
_entity.type
_entity.pdbx_description
1 polymer ?
#
loop_
_entity_poly.entity_id
_entity_poly.type
_entity_poly.pdbx_seq_one_letter_code
_entity_poly.pdbx_strand_id
1 'polypeptide(L)'
;MFFRVEPPAVAVFSTPDRNAWGAVPASIIRARAQVDPPLPGQPGPFSLGDPGRLEGLLRAAGFAAPEAHLLPAAHRAGSAAEYLQVAREAFGGFNAMMAHLPYRECESVWDQVQAALRRFESPAGFEASGECLVVAATK
;
A
#
# COMPACT_ATOMS: atom_id res chain seq x y z
N MET A 1 31.97 2.05 -27.32
CA MET A 1 31.55 2.26 -25.91
C MET A 1 30.05 2.00 -25.87
N PHE A 2 29.62 0.81 -25.43
CA PHE A 2 28.20 0.48 -25.29
C PHE A 2 27.75 0.88 -23.88
N PHE A 3 26.91 1.91 -23.77
CA PHE A 3 26.19 2.16 -22.53
C PHE A 3 25.09 1.09 -22.45
N ARG A 4 25.24 0.14 -21.51
CA ARG A 4 24.18 -0.81 -21.20
C ARG A 4 23.11 -0.02 -20.45
N VAL A 5 22.05 0.37 -21.16
CA VAL A 5 20.87 0.95 -20.51
C VAL A 5 20.21 -0.19 -19.75
N GLU A 6 20.22 -0.11 -18.42
CA GLU A 6 19.51 -1.09 -17.59
C GLU A 6 18.00 -0.97 -17.86
N PRO A 7 17.27 -2.10 -17.96
CA PRO A 7 15.84 -2.07 -18.21
C PRO A 7 15.13 -1.28 -17.09
N PRO A 8 14.23 -0.33 -17.40
CA PRO A 8 13.43 0.32 -16.37
C PRO A 8 12.64 -0.71 -15.57
N ALA A 9 12.57 -0.48 -14.26
CA ALA A 9 11.75 -1.25 -13.34
C ALA A 9 10.77 -0.33 -12.60
N VAL A 10 9.56 -0.82 -12.39
CA VAL A 10 8.52 -0.15 -11.62
C VAL A 10 8.14 -1.03 -10.45
N ALA A 11 8.15 -0.47 -9.24
CA ALA A 11 7.68 -1.14 -8.04
C ALA A 11 6.35 -0.54 -7.59
N VAL A 12 5.35 -1.40 -7.36
CA VAL A 12 4.06 -1.05 -6.79
C VAL A 12 3.74 -2.00 -5.65
N PHE A 13 2.85 -1.62 -4.74
CA PHE A 13 2.28 -2.62 -3.84
C PHE A 13 1.40 -3.59 -4.64
N SER A 14 1.41 -4.87 -4.25
CA SER A 14 0.52 -5.87 -4.85
C SER A 14 -0.93 -5.68 -4.38
N THR A 15 -1.64 -6.74 -4.06
CA THR A 15 -3.07 -6.69 -3.72
C THR A 15 -3.29 -6.37 -2.24
N PRO A 16 -4.47 -5.83 -1.86
CA PRO A 16 -4.78 -5.50 -0.47
C PRO A 16 -4.69 -6.70 0.48
N ASP A 17 -5.03 -7.93 0.04
CA ASP A 17 -4.96 -9.15 0.86
C ASP A 17 -3.52 -9.56 1.22
N ARG A 18 -2.52 -9.07 0.48
CA ARG A 18 -1.08 -9.27 0.75
C ARG A 18 -0.44 -8.10 1.51
N ASN A 19 -1.16 -7.00 1.68
CA ASN A 19 -0.66 -5.75 2.26
C ASN A 19 -1.50 -5.31 3.46
N ALA A 20 -1.48 -6.12 4.52
CA ALA A 20 -2.28 -5.87 5.72
C ALA A 20 -1.92 -4.55 6.42
N TRP A 21 -0.67 -4.10 6.31
CA TRP A 21 -0.25 -2.80 6.83
C TRP A 21 -1.16 -1.68 6.30
N GLY A 22 -1.51 -1.70 5.02
CA GLY A 22 -2.29 -0.65 4.37
C GLY A 22 -3.79 -0.96 4.30
N ALA A 23 -4.14 -2.22 4.05
CA ALA A 23 -5.53 -2.64 3.88
C ALA A 23 -6.34 -2.54 5.18
N VAL A 24 -5.72 -2.82 6.33
CA VAL A 24 -6.41 -2.81 7.64
C VAL A 24 -6.79 -1.40 8.06
N PRO A 25 -5.86 -0.41 8.09
CA PRO A 25 -6.24 0.97 8.34
C PRO A 25 -7.25 1.50 7.33
N ALA A 26 -7.04 1.23 6.02
CA ALA A 26 -7.93 1.73 4.98
C ALA A 26 -9.38 1.25 5.16
N SER A 27 -9.58 -0.03 5.51
CA SER A 27 -10.91 -0.60 5.76
C SER A 27 -11.63 0.10 6.91
N ILE A 28 -10.94 0.27 8.05
CA ILE A 28 -11.49 0.92 9.24
C ILE A 28 -11.82 2.39 8.95
N ILE A 29 -10.88 3.11 8.33
CA ILE A 29 -11.06 4.51 7.99
C ILE A 29 -12.25 4.69 7.06
N ARG A 30 -12.37 3.89 5.98
CA ARG A 30 -13.50 3.96 5.05
C ARG A 30 -14.84 3.71 5.73
N ALA A 31 -14.92 2.67 6.56
CA ALA A 31 -16.14 2.34 7.29
C ALA A 31 -16.57 3.48 8.22
N ARG A 32 -15.62 4.10 8.93
CA ARG A 32 -15.90 5.20 9.87
C ARG A 32 -16.20 6.52 9.16
N ALA A 33 -15.51 6.78 8.06
CA ALA A 33 -15.65 8.00 7.27
C ALA A 33 -16.77 7.91 6.21
N GLN A 34 -17.43 6.76 6.08
CA GLN A 34 -18.45 6.49 5.06
C GLN A 34 -17.94 6.74 3.63
N VAL A 35 -16.70 6.34 3.36
CA VAL A 35 -16.06 6.45 2.05
C VAL A 35 -16.10 5.10 1.34
N ASP A 36 -16.79 5.04 0.20
CA ASP A 36 -16.88 3.82 -0.60
C ASP A 36 -15.49 3.34 -1.06
N PRO A 37 -15.23 2.02 -1.15
CA PRO A 37 -14.02 1.50 -1.75
C PRO A 37 -13.91 1.94 -3.23
N PRO A 38 -12.69 2.14 -3.75
CA PRO A 38 -12.50 2.47 -5.15
C PRO A 38 -13.03 1.32 -6.02
N LEU A 39 -13.73 1.66 -7.11
CA LEU A 39 -14.09 0.66 -8.12
C LEU A 39 -12.82 0.13 -8.80
N PRO A 40 -12.85 -1.10 -9.38
CA PRO A 40 -11.73 -1.63 -10.15
C PRO A 40 -11.22 -0.62 -11.19
N GLY A 41 -9.91 -0.37 -11.19
CA GLY A 41 -9.26 0.57 -12.09
C GLY A 41 -9.25 2.03 -11.65
N GLN A 42 -9.91 2.40 -10.54
CA GLN A 42 -9.72 3.72 -9.95
C GLN A 42 -8.34 3.83 -9.26
N PRO A 43 -7.74 5.04 -9.21
CA PRO A 43 -6.46 5.24 -8.57
C PRO A 43 -6.45 4.85 -7.09
N GLY A 44 -5.34 4.26 -6.65
CA GLY A 44 -5.12 3.88 -5.26
C GLY A 44 -3.80 3.13 -5.08
N PRO A 45 -3.33 2.94 -3.83
CA PRO A 45 -2.03 2.34 -3.54
C PRO A 45 -1.87 0.90 -4.09
N PHE A 46 -2.98 0.19 -4.29
CA PHE A 46 -3.04 -1.19 -4.79
C PHE A 46 -3.58 -1.30 -6.22
N SER A 47 -3.86 -0.18 -6.90
CA SER A 47 -4.56 -0.15 -8.20
C SER A 47 -3.80 -0.80 -9.36
N LEU A 48 -2.49 -1.03 -9.19
CA LEU A 48 -1.60 -1.64 -10.18
C LEU A 48 -1.09 -3.03 -9.75
N GLY A 49 -1.54 -3.54 -8.60
CA GLY A 49 -1.08 -4.79 -8.04
C GLY A 49 -1.74 -6.04 -8.61
N ASP A 50 -2.83 -5.89 -9.37
CA ASP A 50 -3.51 -7.01 -10.02
C ASP A 50 -2.61 -7.66 -11.08
N PRO A 51 -2.58 -9.01 -11.17
CA PRO A 51 -1.75 -9.72 -12.14
C PRO A 51 -1.96 -9.21 -13.58
N GLY A 52 -0.87 -8.89 -14.28
CA GLY A 52 -0.90 -8.45 -15.67
C GLY A 52 -1.29 -6.98 -15.88
N ARG A 53 -1.76 -6.27 -14.85
CA ARG A 53 -2.19 -4.86 -14.96
C ARG A 53 -1.02 -3.95 -15.31
N LEU A 54 0.06 -4.03 -14.53
CA LEU A 54 1.26 -3.20 -14.71
C LEU A 54 2.02 -3.58 -15.98
N GLU A 55 2.13 -4.88 -16.28
CA GLU A 55 2.73 -5.39 -17.51
C GLU A 55 1.95 -4.92 -18.74
N GLY A 56 0.61 -4.91 -18.68
CA GLY A 56 -0.25 -4.38 -19.74
C GLY A 56 -0.03 -2.89 -19.98
N LEU A 57 0.10 -2.10 -18.91
CA LEU A 57 0.42 -0.67 -19.01
C LEU A 57 1.80 -0.42 -19.63
N LEU A 58 2.81 -1.19 -19.24
CA LEU A 58 4.15 -1.09 -19.82
C LEU A 58 4.14 -1.45 -21.31
N ARG A 59 3.43 -2.52 -21.71
CA ARG A 59 3.26 -2.85 -23.14
C ARG A 59 2.55 -1.74 -23.91
N ALA A 60 1.48 -1.17 -23.35
CA ALA A 60 0.76 -0.06 -23.96
C ALA A 60 1.64 1.20 -24.10
N ALA A 61 2.61 1.38 -23.21
CA ALA A 61 3.62 2.44 -23.27
C ALA A 61 4.80 2.13 -24.22
N GLY A 62 4.78 0.99 -24.91
CA GLY A 62 5.80 0.59 -25.89
C GLY A 62 7.01 -0.14 -25.32
N PHE A 63 6.94 -0.63 -24.08
CA PHE A 63 7.98 -1.50 -23.51
C PHE A 63 7.76 -2.96 -23.93
N ALA A 64 8.86 -3.66 -24.16
CA ALA A 64 8.91 -5.08 -24.51
C ALA A 64 9.22 -5.95 -23.29
N ALA A 65 8.76 -7.21 -23.36
CA ALA A 65 9.08 -8.28 -22.41
C ALA A 65 9.01 -7.88 -20.92
N PRO A 66 7.87 -7.37 -20.41
CA PRO A 66 7.75 -7.10 -18.98
C PRO A 66 7.80 -8.41 -18.18
N GLU A 67 8.72 -8.46 -17.20
CA GLU A 67 8.90 -9.56 -16.27
C GLU A 67 8.48 -9.11 -14.86
N ALA A 68 7.55 -9.85 -14.27
CA ALA A 68 6.95 -9.54 -12.98
C ALA A 68 7.55 -10.39 -11.86
N HIS A 69 7.90 -9.75 -10.76
CA HIS A 69 8.45 -10.37 -9.55
C HIS A 69 7.68 -9.89 -8.32
N LEU A 70 7.20 -10.82 -7.51
CA LEU A 70 6.62 -10.53 -6.20
C LEU A 70 7.74 -10.59 -5.14
N LEU A 71 7.87 -9.52 -4.37
CA LEU A 71 8.89 -9.38 -3.33
C LEU A 71 8.23 -9.11 -1.97
N PRO A 72 8.59 -9.85 -0.91
CA PRO A 72 8.16 -9.52 0.44
C PRO A 72 8.61 -8.11 0.84
N ALA A 73 7.68 -7.34 1.38
CA ALA A 73 7.88 -5.96 1.81
C ALA A 73 7.14 -5.70 3.14
N ALA A 74 7.35 -6.59 4.12
CA ALA A 74 6.71 -6.49 5.42
C ALA A 74 7.07 -5.16 6.12
N HIS A 75 6.06 -4.52 6.71
CA HIS A 75 6.25 -3.29 7.49
C HIS A 75 6.60 -3.64 8.93
N ARG A 76 7.75 -3.17 9.39
CA ARG A 76 8.29 -3.42 10.73
C ARG A 76 8.41 -2.13 11.52
N ALA A 77 8.08 -2.20 12.81
CA ALA A 77 8.27 -1.12 13.77
C ALA A 77 8.49 -1.73 15.16
N GLY A 78 8.87 -0.91 16.15
CA GLY A 78 8.95 -1.35 17.55
C GLY A 78 7.58 -1.63 18.17
N SER A 79 6.52 -0.99 17.69
CA SER A 79 5.13 -1.21 18.14
C SER A 79 4.10 -0.80 17.10
N ALA A 80 2.84 -1.20 17.29
CA ALA A 80 1.69 -0.70 16.54
C ALA A 80 1.52 0.82 16.71
N ALA A 81 1.89 1.37 17.87
CA ALA A 81 1.87 2.81 18.11
C ALA A 81 2.88 3.56 17.22
N GLU A 82 4.10 3.04 17.13
CA GLU A 82 5.15 3.60 16.27
C GLU A 82 4.78 3.49 14.79
N TYR A 83 4.28 2.32 14.36
CA TYR A 83 3.75 2.19 13.00
C TYR A 83 2.63 3.20 12.72
N LEU A 84 1.70 3.39 13.67
CA LEU A 84 0.59 4.33 13.50
C LEU A 84 1.08 5.76 13.32
N GLN A 85 2.13 6.17 14.05
CA GLN A 85 2.75 7.47 13.87
C GLN A 85 3.26 7.65 12.45
N VAL A 86 4.02 6.68 11.92
CA VAL A 86 4.49 6.69 10.53
C VAL A 86 3.32 6.73 9.56
N ALA A 87 2.27 5.95 9.80
CA ALA A 87 1.10 5.93 8.92
C ALA A 87 0.38 7.28 8.86
N ARG A 88 0.29 8.01 9.97
CA ARG A 88 -0.30 9.34 10.05
C ARG A 88 0.52 10.39 9.30
N GLU A 89 1.84 10.26 9.31
CA GLU A 89 2.76 11.23 8.72
C GLU A 89 3.03 10.96 7.23
N ALA A 90 3.21 9.70 6.85
CA ALA A 90 3.68 9.31 5.52
C ALA A 90 2.55 8.88 4.56
N PHE A 91 1.45 8.33 5.06
CA PHE A 91 0.37 7.80 4.21
C PHE A 91 -0.77 8.80 4.08
N GLY A 92 -0.52 9.88 3.32
CA GLY A 92 -1.48 10.99 3.13
C GLY A 92 -2.87 10.57 2.64
N GLY A 93 -2.98 9.42 1.95
CA GLY A 93 -4.28 8.85 1.55
C GLY A 93 -5.21 8.52 2.71
N PHE A 94 -4.67 8.14 3.87
CA PHE A 94 -5.47 7.92 5.08
C PHE A 94 -6.07 9.21 5.62
N ASN A 95 -5.25 10.26 5.73
CA ASN A 95 -5.71 11.58 6.15
C ASN A 95 -6.73 12.16 5.16
N ALA A 96 -6.53 11.96 3.86
CA ALA A 96 -7.45 12.42 2.82
C ALA A 96 -8.85 11.78 2.95
N MET A 97 -8.94 10.50 3.31
CA MET A 97 -10.22 9.82 3.52
C MET A 97 -10.99 10.33 4.75
N MET A 98 -10.32 10.96 5.72
CA MET A 98 -10.94 11.50 6.94
C MET A 98 -11.10 13.02 6.91
N ALA A 99 -10.74 13.69 5.81
CA ALA A 99 -10.65 15.16 5.75
C ALA A 99 -11.97 15.88 6.04
N HIS A 100 -13.12 15.22 5.87
CA HIS A 100 -14.45 15.76 6.16
C HIS A 100 -14.93 15.49 7.60
N LEU A 101 -14.23 14.67 8.37
CA LEU A 101 -14.61 14.34 9.74
C LEU A 101 -14.12 15.41 10.73
N PRO A 102 -14.87 15.66 11.83
CA PRO A 102 -14.38 16.47 12.94
C PRO A 102 -13.09 15.88 13.54
N TYR A 103 -12.18 16.73 14.02
CA TYR A 103 -10.90 16.30 14.59
C TYR A 103 -11.04 15.19 15.66
N ARG A 104 -12.02 15.30 16.57
CA ARG A 104 -12.25 14.28 17.61
C ARG A 104 -12.68 12.93 17.02
N GLU A 105 -13.39 12.94 15.89
CA GLU A 105 -13.75 11.71 15.20
C GLU A 105 -12.53 11.10 14.51
N CYS A 106 -11.69 11.90 13.85
CA CYS A 106 -10.42 11.43 13.30
C CYS A 106 -9.55 10.73 14.36
N GLU A 107 -9.39 11.33 15.55
CA GLU A 107 -8.63 10.72 16.65
C GLU A 107 -9.26 9.40 17.09
N SER A 108 -10.58 9.34 17.23
CA SER A 108 -11.28 8.08 17.55
C SER A 108 -11.10 6.99 16.47
N VAL A 109 -11.04 7.37 15.19
CA VAL A 109 -10.74 6.43 14.11
C VAL A 109 -9.30 5.91 14.22
N TRP A 110 -8.34 6.79 14.50
CA TRP A 110 -6.95 6.39 14.70
C TRP A 110 -6.77 5.45 15.90
N ASP A 111 -7.47 5.67 17.00
CA ASP A 111 -7.50 4.75 18.15
C ASP A 111 -7.99 3.36 17.74
N GLN A 112 -9.05 3.29 16.92
CA GLN A 112 -9.57 2.01 16.40
C GLN A 112 -8.58 1.33 15.46
N VAL A 113 -7.91 2.09 14.60
CA VAL A 113 -6.85 1.56 13.73
C VAL A 113 -5.72 0.98 14.57
N GLN A 114 -5.24 1.72 15.59
CA GLN A 114 -4.18 1.25 16.47
C GLN A 114 -4.58 -0.06 17.17
N ALA A 115 -5.79 -0.11 17.74
CA ALA A 115 -6.30 -1.30 18.41
C ALA A 115 -6.34 -2.51 17.48
N ALA A 116 -6.77 -2.34 16.23
CA ALA A 116 -6.79 -3.40 15.24
C ALA A 116 -5.38 -3.85 14.80
N LEU A 117 -4.41 -2.93 14.79
CA LEU A 117 -3.03 -3.22 14.41
C LEU A 117 -2.25 -3.96 15.49
N ARG A 118 -2.65 -3.90 16.76
CA ARG A 118 -2.01 -4.66 17.86
C ARG A 118 -1.95 -6.17 17.61
N ARG A 119 -2.81 -6.72 16.74
CA ARG A 119 -2.75 -8.14 16.34
C ARG A 119 -1.45 -8.53 15.60
N PHE A 120 -0.70 -7.54 15.13
CA PHE A 120 0.60 -7.71 14.47
C PHE A 120 1.78 -7.48 15.42
N GLU A 121 1.52 -7.16 16.69
CA GLU A 121 2.56 -7.04 17.70
C GLU A 121 2.93 -8.40 18.29
N SER A 122 4.20 -8.53 18.62
CA SER A 122 4.81 -9.66 19.31
C SER A 122 5.89 -9.15 20.26
N PRO A 123 6.49 -10.01 21.11
CA PRO A 123 7.66 -9.62 21.91
C PRO A 123 8.86 -9.13 21.08
N ALA A 124 8.91 -9.44 19.77
CA ALA A 124 9.96 -8.99 18.85
C ALA A 124 9.65 -7.64 18.19
N GLY A 125 8.49 -7.04 18.46
CA GLY A 125 8.01 -5.80 17.86
C GLY A 125 6.78 -6.02 16.98
N PHE A 126 6.52 -5.06 16.10
CA PHE A 126 5.39 -5.04 15.18
C PHE A 126 5.81 -5.51 13.78
N GLU A 127 5.04 -6.42 13.18
CA GLU A 127 5.22 -6.84 11.79
C GLU A 127 3.87 -7.08 11.10
N ALA A 128 3.54 -6.24 10.13
CA ALA A 128 2.38 -6.44 9.26
C ALA A 128 2.83 -6.88 7.86
N SER A 129 2.09 -7.82 7.26
CA SER A 129 2.41 -8.32 5.91
C SER A 129 2.37 -7.20 4.87
N GLY A 130 3.33 -7.24 3.97
CA GLY A 130 3.44 -6.38 2.80
C GLY A 130 4.13 -7.12 1.67
N GLU A 131 3.76 -6.79 0.44
CA GLU A 131 4.28 -7.40 -0.77
C GLU A 131 4.27 -6.36 -1.89
N CYS A 132 5.40 -6.25 -2.58
CA CYS A 132 5.56 -5.42 -3.75
C CYS A 132 5.55 -6.28 -5.01
N LEU A 133 4.89 -5.79 -6.05
CA LEU A 133 5.06 -6.23 -7.42
C LEU A 133 6.10 -5.33 -8.08
N VAL A 134 7.20 -5.93 -8.53
CA VAL A 134 8.23 -5.26 -9.34
C VAL A 134 8.13 -5.77 -10.76
N VAL A 135 7.96 -4.86 -11.72
CA VAL A 135 7.99 -5.20 -13.15
C VAL A 135 9.16 -4.52 -13.82
N ALA A 136 10.07 -5.32 -14.35
CA ALA A 136 11.17 -4.86 -15.19
C ALA A 136 10.79 -5.04 -16.67
N ALA A 137 11.11 -4.07 -17.52
CA ALA A 137 10.83 -4.17 -18.96
C ALA A 137 11.94 -3.51 -19.77
N THR A 138 12.16 -3.98 -20.99
CA THR A 138 13.10 -3.36 -21.93
C THR A 138 12.36 -2.45 -22.90
N LYS A 139 13.07 -1.50 -23.51
CA LYS A 139 12.54 -0.67 -24.59
C LYS A 139 13.04 -1.17 -25.93
#